data_AF-W9AYU9-F1
#
_entry.id   AF-W9AYU9-F1
#
_cell.length_a   1.000
_cell.length_b   1.000
_cell.length_c   1.000
_cell.angle_alpha   90.00
_cell.angle_beta   90.00
_cell.angle_gamma   90.00
#
_symmetry.space_group_name_H-M   'P 1'
#
loop_
_entity.id
_entity.type
_entity.pdbx_description
1 polymer ?
#
loop_
_entity_poly.entity_id
_entity_poly.type
_entity_poly.pdbx_seq_one_letter_code
_entity_poly.pdbx_strand_id
1 'polypeptide(L)'
;MSGRTHVVTYDGGTQTAEISARKDISAFLNPLRHFNGKDQWALGLAPIPAGTTYGEMLQAGELSTEYIQAAGLPDAMTVEIRKPGGYEWGATWVRYTIGRPHSGTEPFDVPIRLAHSVKLISRSQVFDADEAAELFFAYYKTGDIPVGYELQPIEGYRADGTIITLNAS
;
A
#
# COMPACT_ATOMS: atom_id res chain seq x y z
N MET A 1 -0.82 -13.22 25.12
CA MET A 1 -1.65 -12.32 24.31
C MET A 1 -1.15 -12.37 22.86
N SER A 2 -1.82 -13.11 21.97
CA SER A 2 -1.63 -12.90 20.54
C SER A 2 -2.56 -11.75 20.13
N GLY A 3 -2.12 -10.52 20.41
CA GLY A 3 -2.83 -9.34 19.92
C GLY A 3 -2.81 -9.38 18.40
N ARG A 4 -3.96 -9.10 17.78
CA ARG A 4 -4.00 -8.78 16.37
C ARG A 4 -3.30 -7.43 16.20
N THR A 5 -2.38 -7.34 15.27
CA THR A 5 -1.49 -6.17 15.14
C THR A 5 -1.69 -5.44 13.83
N HIS A 6 -2.37 -6.05 12.87
CA HIS A 6 -2.64 -5.44 11.58
C HIS A 6 -4.03 -5.83 11.09
N VAL A 7 -4.56 -5.00 10.21
CA VAL A 7 -5.72 -5.29 9.37
C VAL A 7 -5.24 -5.47 7.93
N VAL A 8 -5.71 -6.54 7.30
CA VAL A 8 -5.62 -6.74 5.86
C VAL A 8 -6.95 -6.32 5.25
N THR A 9 -6.90 -5.48 4.23
CA THR A 9 -8.07 -5.05 3.45
C THR A 9 -7.99 -5.66 2.06
N TYR A 10 -9.10 -6.18 1.56
CA TYR A 10 -9.21 -6.77 0.23
C TYR A 10 -10.16 -5.91 -0.60
N ASP A 11 -9.83 -5.70 -1.86
CA ASP A 11 -10.73 -5.20 -2.90
C ASP A 11 -11.36 -3.86 -2.53
N GLY A 12 -10.50 -2.92 -2.15
CA GLY A 12 -10.91 -1.58 -1.73
C GLY A 12 -11.61 -1.53 -0.36
N GLY A 13 -11.45 -2.56 0.47
CA GLY A 13 -12.06 -2.65 1.80
C GLY A 13 -13.41 -3.38 1.83
N THR A 14 -13.77 -4.07 0.74
CA THR A 14 -14.98 -4.92 0.69
C THR A 14 -14.93 -6.05 1.72
N GLN A 15 -13.73 -6.58 1.96
CA GLN A 15 -13.47 -7.55 3.01
C GLN A 15 -12.26 -7.12 3.83
N THR A 16 -12.30 -7.38 5.14
CA THR A 16 -11.17 -7.14 6.03
C THR A 16 -10.90 -8.34 6.93
N ALA A 17 -9.63 -8.53 7.30
CA ALA A 17 -9.20 -9.57 8.22
C ALA A 17 -8.10 -9.04 9.13
N GLU A 18 -8.28 -9.16 10.43
CA GLU A 18 -7.24 -8.79 11.39
C GLU A 18 -6.25 -9.96 11.58
N ILE A 19 -4.96 -9.69 11.48
CA ILE A 19 -3.89 -10.69 11.57
C ILE A 19 -2.97 -10.43 12.77
N SER A 20 -2.40 -11.51 13.32
CA SER A 20 -1.42 -11.44 14.42
C SER A 20 -0.01 -11.11 13.91
N ALA A 21 0.93 -10.86 14.82
CA ALA A 21 2.34 -10.57 14.54
C ALA A 21 3.20 -11.79 14.12
N ARG A 22 2.60 -12.96 13.81
CA ARG A 22 3.33 -14.19 13.44
C ARG A 22 2.85 -14.82 12.13
N LYS A 23 2.66 -14.02 11.09
CA LYS A 23 2.40 -14.51 9.73
C LYS A 23 3.70 -14.72 8.98
N ASP A 24 3.67 -15.65 8.03
CA ASP A 24 4.67 -15.81 6.98
C ASP A 24 4.22 -15.06 5.71
N ILE A 25 5.10 -15.01 4.71
CA ILE A 25 4.87 -14.31 3.43
C ILE A 25 3.64 -14.82 2.67
N SER A 26 3.19 -16.07 2.89
CA SER A 26 2.04 -16.63 2.18
C SER A 26 0.74 -15.89 2.50
N ALA A 27 0.67 -15.19 3.64
CA ALA A 27 -0.44 -14.33 4.00
C ALA A 27 -0.67 -13.19 2.99
N PHE A 28 0.36 -12.81 2.23
CA PHE A 28 0.32 -11.74 1.23
C PHE A 28 0.49 -12.30 -0.18
N LEU A 29 1.40 -13.26 -0.38
CA LEU A 29 1.63 -13.88 -1.69
C LEU A 29 0.39 -14.57 -2.24
N ASN A 30 -0.33 -15.31 -1.41
CA ASN A 30 -1.53 -16.03 -1.86
C ASN A 30 -2.58 -15.07 -2.41
N PRO A 31 -3.04 -14.03 -1.69
CA PRO A 31 -4.03 -13.11 -2.25
C PRO A 31 -3.52 -12.34 -3.49
N LEU A 32 -2.26 -11.87 -3.50
CA LEU A 32 -1.71 -11.14 -4.65
C LEU A 32 -1.69 -11.99 -5.93
N ARG A 33 -1.34 -13.28 -5.83
CA ARG A 33 -1.38 -14.22 -6.97
C ARG A 33 -2.78 -14.54 -7.48
N HIS A 34 -3.82 -14.30 -6.68
CA HIS A 34 -5.21 -14.54 -7.08
C HIS A 34 -5.88 -13.29 -7.68
N PHE A 35 -5.18 -12.18 -7.83
CA PHE A 35 -5.77 -11.02 -8.48
C PHE A 35 -6.22 -11.37 -9.91
N ASN A 36 -7.41 -10.89 -10.25
CA ASN A 36 -8.07 -11.13 -11.52
C ASN A 36 -8.57 -9.84 -12.18
N GLY A 37 -8.36 -8.69 -11.52
CA GLY A 37 -8.73 -7.37 -12.03
C GLY A 37 -10.23 -7.08 -12.04
N LYS A 38 -11.05 -7.89 -11.37
CA LYS A 38 -12.50 -7.72 -11.25
C LYS A 38 -12.93 -7.60 -9.80
N ASP A 39 -13.05 -8.73 -9.11
CA ASP A 39 -13.47 -8.85 -7.71
C ASP A 39 -12.30 -9.15 -6.77
N GLN A 40 -11.14 -9.52 -7.32
CA GLN A 40 -9.86 -9.62 -6.62
C GLN A 40 -8.85 -8.72 -7.32
N TRP A 41 -8.65 -7.50 -6.83
CA TRP A 41 -7.89 -6.47 -7.55
C TRP A 41 -7.06 -5.56 -6.65
N ALA A 42 -7.27 -5.59 -5.33
CA ALA A 42 -6.48 -4.82 -4.39
C ALA A 42 -6.25 -5.53 -3.06
N LEU A 43 -5.10 -5.26 -2.45
CA LEU A 43 -4.72 -5.71 -1.12
C LEU A 43 -4.13 -4.52 -0.40
N GLY A 44 -4.58 -4.29 0.83
CA GLY A 44 -4.00 -3.31 1.74
C GLY A 44 -3.61 -3.96 3.06
N LEU A 45 -2.63 -3.37 3.72
CA LEU A 45 -2.17 -3.79 5.03
C LEU A 45 -1.86 -2.54 5.86
N ALA A 46 -2.46 -2.45 7.04
CA ALA A 46 -2.24 -1.35 7.97
C ALA A 46 -2.04 -1.88 9.39
N PRO A 47 -1.18 -1.24 10.21
CA PRO A 47 -1.07 -1.56 11.63
C PRO A 47 -2.35 -1.17 12.38
N ILE A 48 -2.68 -1.95 13.41
CA ILE A 48 -3.70 -1.63 14.42
C ILE A 48 -2.96 -1.13 15.66
N PRO A 49 -3.28 0.07 16.19
CA PRO A 49 -2.66 0.57 17.41
C PRO A 49 -2.84 -0.39 18.59
N ALA A 50 -1.87 -0.41 19.51
CA ALA A 50 -1.97 -1.24 20.69
C ALA A 50 -3.16 -0.80 21.57
N GLY A 51 -3.95 -1.77 22.06
CA GLY A 51 -5.09 -1.51 22.94
C GLY A 51 -6.40 -1.15 22.22
N THR A 52 -6.44 -1.26 20.89
CA THR A 52 -7.68 -1.13 20.10
C THR A 52 -7.84 -2.31 19.12
N THR A 53 -8.99 -2.38 18.46
CA THR A 53 -9.32 -3.28 17.36
C THR A 53 -9.68 -2.47 16.11
N TYR A 54 -9.66 -3.10 14.94
CA TYR A 54 -10.04 -2.39 13.71
C TYR A 54 -11.53 -1.99 13.74
N GLY A 55 -12.38 -2.82 14.35
CA GLY A 55 -13.80 -2.51 14.55
C GLY A 55 -14.02 -1.26 15.41
N GLU A 56 -13.25 -1.09 16.49
CA GLU A 56 -13.33 0.09 17.36
C GLU A 56 -12.86 1.36 16.63
N MET A 57 -11.77 1.27 15.84
CA MET A 57 -11.32 2.39 14.99
C MET A 57 -12.42 2.83 14.02
N LEU A 58 -13.07 1.88 13.34
CA LEU A 58 -14.16 2.19 12.41
C LEU A 58 -15.36 2.84 13.10
N GLN A 59 -15.73 2.38 14.30
CA GLN A 59 -16.82 2.98 15.09
C GLN A 59 -16.49 4.42 15.52
N ALA A 60 -15.21 4.71 15.78
CA ALA A 60 -14.74 6.06 16.10
C ALA A 60 -14.55 6.96 14.86
N GLY A 61 -14.74 6.42 13.64
CA GLY A 61 -14.46 7.15 12.39
C GLY A 61 -12.98 7.34 12.10
N GLU A 62 -12.11 6.52 12.72
CA GLU A 62 -10.66 6.57 12.55
C GLU A 62 -10.23 5.71 11.35
N LEU A 63 -9.45 6.30 10.45
CA LEU A 63 -8.85 5.61 9.32
C LEU A 63 -7.35 5.40 9.56
N SER A 64 -6.80 4.32 9.00
CA SER A 64 -5.36 4.08 9.03
C SER A 64 -4.60 5.18 8.30
N THR A 65 -3.72 5.88 9.02
CA THR A 65 -2.82 6.90 8.47
C THR A 65 -1.53 6.31 7.89
N GLU A 66 -1.29 5.03 8.15
CA GLU A 66 -0.15 4.24 7.69
C GLU A 66 -0.65 2.97 7.02
N TYR A 67 -0.12 2.66 5.84
CA TYR A 67 -0.43 1.42 5.15
C TYR A 67 0.53 1.17 3.99
N ILE A 68 0.55 -0.08 3.54
CA ILE A 68 0.99 -0.48 2.20
C ILE A 68 -0.22 -1.02 1.43
N GLN A 69 -0.30 -0.74 0.13
CA GLN A 69 -1.34 -1.29 -0.74
C GLN A 69 -0.79 -1.67 -2.11
N ALA A 70 -1.38 -2.70 -2.71
CA ALA A 70 -1.15 -3.09 -4.09
C ALA A 70 -2.47 -3.17 -4.85
N ALA A 71 -2.42 -2.85 -6.14
CA ALA A 71 -3.54 -3.08 -7.05
C ALA A 71 -3.06 -3.44 -8.46
N GLY A 72 -3.80 -4.30 -9.17
CA GLY A 72 -3.46 -4.72 -10.53
C GLY A 72 -3.78 -6.18 -10.83
N LEU A 73 -2.91 -6.80 -11.62
CA LEU A 73 -2.91 -8.24 -11.94
C LEU A 73 -1.63 -8.89 -11.41
N PRO A 74 -1.59 -10.22 -11.22
CA PRO A 74 -0.44 -10.90 -10.59
C PRO A 74 0.91 -10.68 -11.29
N ASP A 75 0.92 -10.34 -12.58
CA ASP A 75 2.11 -10.06 -13.39
C ASP A 75 2.37 -8.56 -13.60
N ALA A 76 1.45 -7.70 -13.15
CA ALA A 76 1.56 -6.25 -13.28
C ALA A 76 0.72 -5.54 -12.19
N MET A 77 1.40 -5.13 -11.12
CA MET A 77 0.83 -4.45 -9.96
C MET A 77 1.56 -3.14 -9.71
N THR A 78 0.83 -2.11 -9.28
CA THR A 78 1.44 -0.95 -8.63
C THR A 78 1.39 -1.14 -7.12
N VAL A 79 2.43 -0.71 -6.42
CA VAL A 79 2.48 -0.74 -4.94
C VAL A 79 2.67 0.69 -4.42
N GLU A 80 1.88 1.05 -3.42
CA GLU A 80 1.93 2.35 -2.76
C GLU A 80 2.11 2.18 -1.25
N ILE A 81 2.78 3.13 -0.62
CA ILE A 81 2.95 3.21 0.84
C ILE A 81 2.53 4.59 1.34
N ARG A 82 1.82 4.66 2.47
CA ARG A 82 1.61 5.88 3.23
C ARG A 82 2.35 5.79 4.56
N LYS A 83 3.22 6.77 4.83
CA LYS A 83 4.07 6.83 6.04
C LYS A 83 4.28 8.28 6.52
N PRO A 84 4.76 8.51 7.75
CA PRO A 84 4.98 9.86 8.25
C PRO A 84 6.09 10.54 7.44
N GLY A 85 5.95 11.85 7.18
CA GLY A 85 6.95 12.62 6.43
C GLY A 85 6.35 13.79 5.63
N GLY A 86 7.17 14.37 4.76
CA GLY A 86 6.78 15.46 3.86
C GLY A 86 6.64 16.83 4.52
N TYR A 87 7.37 17.06 5.61
CA TYR A 87 7.34 18.33 6.34
C TYR A 87 7.75 19.52 5.47
N GLU A 88 8.63 19.30 4.48
CA GLU A 88 9.01 20.26 3.45
C GLU A 88 7.84 20.72 2.57
N TRP A 89 6.79 19.91 2.46
CA TRP A 89 5.54 20.24 1.78
C TRP A 89 4.43 20.66 2.75
N GLY A 90 4.74 20.77 4.05
CA GLY A 90 3.76 21.02 5.10
C GLY A 90 2.81 19.84 5.36
N ALA A 91 3.22 18.63 4.98
CA ALA A 91 2.52 17.39 5.29
C ALA A 91 3.04 16.78 6.61
N THR A 92 2.22 15.93 7.24
CA THR A 92 2.62 15.03 8.33
C THR A 92 2.67 13.58 7.88
N TRP A 93 1.95 13.25 6.81
CA TRP A 93 1.95 11.95 6.16
C TRP A 93 2.08 12.14 4.65
N VAL A 94 2.75 11.21 3.97
CA VAL A 94 2.80 11.21 2.51
C VAL A 94 2.53 9.81 2.00
N ARG A 95 1.74 9.74 0.93
CA ARG A 95 1.56 8.56 0.11
C ARG A 95 2.49 8.62 -1.10
N TYR A 96 3.20 7.53 -1.31
CA TYR A 96 4.19 7.35 -2.36
C TYR A 96 3.84 6.16 -3.24
N THR A 97 4.16 6.24 -4.53
CA THR A 97 4.34 5.06 -5.37
C THR A 97 5.73 4.50 -5.10
N ILE A 98 5.83 3.19 -4.93
CA ILE A 98 7.12 2.49 -4.81
C ILE A 98 7.64 2.17 -6.21
N GLY A 99 8.92 2.39 -6.45
CA GLY A 99 9.58 2.01 -7.70
C GLY A 99 10.95 1.38 -7.47
N ARG A 100 11.45 0.65 -8.46
CA ARG A 100 12.84 0.23 -8.54
C ARG A 100 13.70 1.43 -9.02
N PRO A 101 14.97 1.52 -8.61
CA PRO A 101 15.88 2.53 -9.13
C PRO A 101 15.98 2.44 -10.64
N HIS A 102 15.83 3.57 -11.31
CA HIS A 102 15.98 3.66 -12.76
C HIS A 102 16.74 4.93 -13.14
N SER A 103 17.27 4.94 -14.37
CA SER A 103 17.98 6.11 -14.91
C SER A 103 17.14 6.78 -15.99
N GLY A 104 17.10 8.11 -15.99
CA GLY A 104 16.35 8.89 -16.97
C GLY A 104 14.85 8.91 -16.70
N THR A 105 14.09 9.52 -17.62
CA THR A 105 12.63 9.59 -17.53
C THR A 105 12.01 8.33 -18.13
N GLU A 106 11.15 7.66 -17.37
CA GLU A 106 10.32 6.57 -17.89
C GLU A 106 8.94 7.09 -18.29
N PRO A 107 8.36 6.59 -19.40
CA PRO A 107 6.99 6.91 -19.75
C PRO A 107 6.01 6.16 -18.84
N PHE A 108 4.87 6.80 -18.56
CA PHE A 108 3.71 6.14 -17.99
C PHE A 108 2.98 5.36 -19.10
N ASP A 109 3.45 4.16 -19.42
CA ASP A 109 2.96 3.36 -20.55
C ASP A 109 2.49 1.94 -20.19
N VAL A 110 2.67 1.49 -18.94
CA VAL A 110 2.21 0.17 -18.51
C VAL A 110 0.80 0.27 -17.93
N PRO A 111 -0.21 -0.38 -18.55
CA PRO A 111 -1.57 -0.35 -18.05
C PRO A 111 -1.76 -1.27 -16.84
N ILE A 112 -2.09 -0.69 -15.69
CA ILE A 112 -2.55 -1.40 -14.51
C ILE A 112 -4.07 -1.33 -14.46
N ARG A 113 -4.72 -2.50 -14.52
CA ARG A 113 -6.18 -2.63 -14.45
C ARG A 113 -6.63 -2.57 -12.99
N LEU A 114 -7.49 -1.61 -12.70
CA LEU A 114 -8.22 -1.48 -11.44
C LEU A 114 -9.69 -1.80 -11.68
N ALA A 115 -10.47 -2.00 -10.62
CA ALA A 115 -11.89 -2.40 -10.74
C ALA A 115 -12.73 -1.52 -11.68
N HIS A 116 -12.46 -0.22 -11.74
CA HIS A 116 -13.25 0.74 -12.52
C HIS A 116 -12.43 1.65 -13.45
N SER A 117 -11.12 1.42 -13.56
CA SER A 117 -10.24 2.27 -14.35
C SER A 117 -8.96 1.56 -14.78
N VAL A 118 -8.22 2.19 -15.68
CA VAL A 118 -6.86 1.79 -16.03
C VAL A 118 -5.96 2.96 -15.67
N LYS A 119 -4.88 2.68 -14.93
CA LYS A 119 -3.80 3.65 -14.69
C LYS A 119 -2.61 3.28 -15.56
N LEU A 120 -1.92 4.28 -16.09
CA LEU A 120 -0.65 4.07 -16.76
C LEU A 120 0.47 4.34 -15.75
N ILE A 121 1.37 3.38 -15.59
CA ILE A 121 2.42 3.37 -14.58
C ILE A 121 3.77 3.19 -15.28
N SER A 122 4.83 3.80 -14.73
CA SER A 122 6.20 3.62 -15.21
C SER A 122 6.68 2.20 -14.92
N ARG A 123 7.48 1.61 -15.81
CA ARG A 123 7.92 0.21 -15.71
C ARG A 123 8.65 -0.09 -14.41
N SER A 124 9.47 0.84 -13.92
CA SER A 124 10.14 0.76 -12.62
C SER A 124 9.19 0.57 -11.44
N GLN A 125 7.93 1.02 -11.56
CA GLN A 125 6.89 0.99 -10.52
C GLN A 125 5.92 -0.19 -10.69
N VAL A 126 6.20 -1.12 -11.61
CA VAL A 126 5.38 -2.30 -11.85
C VAL A 126 6.04 -3.54 -11.27
N PHE A 127 5.30 -4.24 -10.43
CA PHE A 127 5.73 -5.43 -9.70
C PHE A 127 4.91 -6.64 -10.09
N ASP A 128 5.51 -7.82 -10.04
CA ASP A 128 4.75 -9.06 -9.99
C ASP A 128 4.29 -9.34 -8.55
N ALA A 129 3.46 -10.37 -8.38
CA ALA A 129 2.91 -10.77 -7.09
C ALA A 129 3.98 -11.24 -6.10
N ASP A 130 5.09 -11.78 -6.58
CA ASP A 130 6.17 -12.30 -5.74
C ASP A 130 6.95 -11.14 -5.09
N GLU A 131 7.39 -10.15 -5.89
CA GLU A 131 8.09 -8.97 -5.38
C GLU A 131 7.15 -8.07 -4.54
N ALA A 132 5.89 -7.92 -4.95
CA ALA A 132 4.89 -7.22 -4.14
C ALA A 132 4.68 -7.91 -2.78
N ALA A 133 4.70 -9.25 -2.71
CA ALA A 133 4.59 -9.97 -1.44
C ALA A 133 5.82 -9.76 -0.55
N GLU A 134 7.02 -9.64 -1.12
CA GLU A 134 8.23 -9.28 -0.38
C GLU A 134 8.12 -7.88 0.24
N LEU A 135 7.62 -6.90 -0.50
CA LEU A 135 7.35 -5.54 0.01
C LEU A 135 6.33 -5.56 1.15
N PHE A 136 5.22 -6.28 1.00
CA PHE A 136 4.21 -6.44 2.05
C PHE A 136 4.78 -7.12 3.29
N PHE A 137 5.56 -8.18 3.09
CA PHE A 137 6.17 -8.91 4.19
C PHE A 137 7.23 -8.07 4.91
N ALA A 138 8.02 -7.27 4.20
CA ALA A 138 8.93 -6.31 4.80
C ALA A 138 8.17 -5.27 5.65
N TYR A 139 7.16 -4.62 5.06
CA TYR A 139 6.33 -3.64 5.75
C TYR A 139 5.66 -4.22 6.99
N TYR A 140 5.11 -5.43 6.90
CA TYR A 140 4.53 -6.15 8.04
C TYR A 140 5.51 -6.36 9.21
N LYS A 141 6.81 -6.48 8.92
CA LYS A 141 7.85 -6.75 9.92
C LYS A 141 8.47 -5.48 10.49
N THR A 142 8.53 -4.41 9.70
CA THR A 142 9.32 -3.21 10.03
C THR A 142 8.51 -1.91 10.05
N GLY A 143 7.32 -1.90 9.46
CA GLY A 143 6.55 -0.68 9.18
C GLY A 143 7.08 0.15 8.00
N ASP A 144 8.04 -0.38 7.24
CA ASP A 144 8.69 0.33 6.13
C ASP A 144 9.10 -0.60 4.99
N ILE A 145 9.49 -0.02 3.86
CA ILE A 145 10.00 -0.78 2.70
C ILE A 145 11.51 -1.07 2.82
N PRO A 146 12.03 -2.11 2.15
CA PRO A 146 13.46 -2.37 2.10
C PRO A 146 14.26 -1.22 1.47
N VAL A 147 15.54 -1.12 1.81
CA VAL A 147 16.48 -0.23 1.10
C VAL A 147 16.63 -0.67 -0.35
N GLY A 148 16.85 0.29 -1.25
CA GLY A 148 17.05 0.00 -2.68
C GLY A 148 15.80 0.15 -3.54
N TYR A 149 14.67 0.58 -2.97
CA TYR A 149 13.53 1.10 -3.71
C TYR A 149 13.49 2.63 -3.64
N GLU A 150 12.88 3.25 -4.63
CA GLU A 150 12.62 4.68 -4.71
C GLU A 150 11.15 4.98 -4.39
N LEU A 151 10.90 6.15 -3.81
CA LEU A 151 9.57 6.61 -3.44
C LEU A 151 9.23 7.87 -4.23
N GLN A 152 8.20 7.81 -5.07
CA GLN A 152 7.67 8.99 -5.77
C GLN A 152 6.44 9.52 -5.02
N PRO A 153 6.47 10.76 -4.50
CA PRO A 153 5.33 11.31 -3.75
C PRO A 153 4.13 11.54 -4.68
N ILE A 154 2.93 11.19 -4.19
CA ILE A 154 1.66 11.36 -4.90
C ILE A 154 0.75 12.35 -4.14
N GLU A 155 0.72 12.22 -2.82
CA GLU A 155 -0.24 12.94 -1.98
C GLU A 155 0.29 13.13 -0.57
N GLY A 156 0.28 14.37 -0.09
CA GLY A 156 0.56 14.71 1.30
C GLY A 156 -0.74 14.87 2.09
N TYR A 157 -0.68 14.65 3.39
CA TYR A 157 -1.80 14.87 4.30
C TYR A 157 -1.31 15.66 5.51
N ARG A 158 -2.08 16.68 5.90
CA ARG A 158 -1.88 17.42 7.15
C ARG A 158 -2.43 16.63 8.33
N ALA A 159 -2.12 17.10 9.54
CA ALA A 159 -2.62 16.52 10.79
C ALA A 159 -4.15 16.55 10.91
N ASP A 160 -4.80 17.53 10.30
CA ASP A 160 -6.26 17.66 10.24
C ASP A 160 -6.91 16.82 9.12
N GLY A 161 -6.12 16.04 8.39
CA GLY A 161 -6.59 15.22 7.26
C GLY A 161 -6.64 15.97 5.92
N THR A 162 -6.34 17.27 5.88
CA THR A 162 -6.34 18.04 4.62
C THR A 162 -5.31 17.48 3.65
N ILE A 163 -5.77 17.23 2.42
CA ILE A 163 -4.95 16.71 1.32
C ILE A 163 -4.10 17.82 0.69
N ILE A 164 -2.86 17.48 0.35
CA ILE A 164 -1.92 18.27 -0.43
C ILE A 164 -1.58 17.46 -1.67
N THR A 165 -1.97 17.94 -2.85
CA THR A 165 -1.55 17.30 -4.11
C THR A 165 -0.05 17.49 -4.30
N LEU A 166 0.69 16.37 -4.33
CA LEU A 166 2.11 16.38 -4.62
C LEU A 166 2.25 15.89 -6.06
N ASN A 167 2.60 16.78 -6.98
CA ASN A 167 2.74 16.38 -8.37
C ASN A 167 3.93 15.43 -8.51
N ALA A 168 3.64 14.18 -8.89
CA ALA A 168 4.61 13.32 -9.55
C ALA A 168 4.98 14.03 -10.86
N SER A 169 6.11 14.73 -10.85
CA SER A 169 6.66 15.41 -12.04
C SER A 169 7.19 14.38 -13.03
#